data_AF-H6W8F9-F1
#
_entry.id   AF-H6W8F9-F1
#
_cell.length_a   1.000
_cell.length_b   1.000
_cell.length_c   1.000
_cell.angle_alpha   90.00
_cell.angle_beta   90.00
_cell.angle_gamma   90.00
#
_symmetry.space_group_name_H-M   'P 1'
#
loop_
_entity.id
_entity.type
_entity.pdbx_description
1 polymer ?
#
loop_
_entity_poly.entity_id
_entity_poly.type
_entity_poly.pdbx_seq_one_letter_code
_entity_poly.pdbx_strand_id
1 'polypeptide(L)'
;MNFKKSIALLFVVLNITSLPTYADVSKNFKDNCGSTTAKIVQSVRLVKLASDTNKDSKGIYITDSTGKTRFIPGGQYYPENYLSNEMRKIAMAAVLSNVRVNICASEAYTPNHVWAIELAAE
;
A
#
# COMPACT_ATOMS: atom_id res chain seq x y z
N MET A 1 5.94 49.12 -4.20
CA MET A 1 5.94 47.73 -4.68
C MET A 1 4.52 47.36 -5.08
N ASN A 2 4.26 47.04 -6.35
CA ASN A 2 2.90 46.91 -6.89
C ASN A 2 2.18 45.72 -6.24
N PHE A 3 1.08 45.95 -5.52
CA PHE A 3 0.27 44.94 -4.82
C PHE A 3 -0.11 43.75 -5.72
N LYS A 4 -0.31 44.03 -7.02
CA LYS A 4 -0.55 43.03 -8.08
C LYS A 4 0.61 42.04 -8.28
N LYS A 5 1.86 42.49 -8.12
CA LYS A 5 3.06 41.63 -8.23
C LYS A 5 3.21 40.72 -7.00
N SER A 6 2.79 41.19 -5.82
CA SER A 6 2.85 40.40 -4.58
C SER A 6 1.84 39.24 -4.58
N ILE A 7 0.64 39.46 -5.11
CA ILE A 7 -0.39 38.41 -5.25
C ILE A 7 0.04 37.34 -6.27
N ALA A 8 0.58 37.76 -7.42
CA ALA A 8 1.08 36.83 -8.44
C ALA A 8 2.19 35.92 -7.89
N LEU A 9 3.10 36.46 -7.07
CA LEU A 9 4.14 35.67 -6.40
C LEU A 9 3.55 34.66 -5.40
N LEU A 10 2.52 35.05 -4.64
CA LEU A 10 1.83 34.16 -3.71
C LEU A 10 1.16 32.98 -4.43
N PHE A 11 0.52 33.23 -5.57
CA PHE A 11 -0.08 32.16 -6.38
C PHE A 11 0.97 31.21 -6.97
N VAL A 12 2.13 31.71 -7.39
CA VAL A 12 3.22 30.84 -7.90
C VAL A 12 3.76 29.95 -6.79
N VAL A 13 3.96 30.48 -5.57
CA VAL A 13 4.45 29.69 -4.43
C VAL A 13 3.44 28.63 -4.00
N LEU A 14 2.14 28.97 -3.94
CA LEU A 14 1.09 28.02 -3.53
C LEU A 14 0.89 26.87 -4.54
N ASN A 15 1.15 27.09 -5.83
CA ASN A 15 1.09 26.05 -6.86
C ASN A 15 2.33 25.14 -6.90
N ILE A 16 3.46 25.57 -6.33
CA ILE A 16 4.67 24.73 -6.24
C ILE A 16 4.60 23.80 -5.02
N THR A 17 3.90 24.22 -3.94
CA THR A 17 3.72 23.42 -2.73
C THR A 17 2.60 22.38 -2.82
N SER A 18 1.82 22.35 -3.89
CA SER A 18 0.76 21.36 -4.11
C SER A 18 1.25 20.06 -4.76
N LEU A 19 2.56 19.81 -4.75
CA LEU A 19 3.07 18.48 -5.09
C LEU A 19 2.52 17.50 -4.04
N PRO A 20 1.89 16.39 -4.44
CA PRO A 20 1.43 15.38 -3.50
C PRO A 20 2.66 14.85 -2.76
N THR A 21 2.82 15.28 -1.51
CA THR A 21 3.84 14.75 -0.62
C THR A 21 3.36 13.39 -0.18
N TYR A 22 3.67 12.35 -0.97
CA TYR A 22 3.40 10.98 -0.57
C TYR A 22 3.93 10.75 0.84
N ALA A 23 3.05 10.42 1.80
CA ALA A 23 3.48 10.08 3.14
C ALA A 23 4.48 8.91 3.03
N ASP A 24 5.71 9.16 3.48
CA ASP A 24 6.72 8.12 3.58
C ASP A 24 6.22 7.01 4.52
N VAL A 25 6.67 5.78 4.28
CA VAL A 25 6.29 4.63 5.10
C VAL A 25 6.62 4.90 6.57
N SER A 26 5.66 4.61 7.46
CA SER A 26 5.81 4.99 8.86
C SER A 26 7.02 4.31 9.49
N LYS A 27 7.66 4.98 10.47
CA LYS A 27 8.78 4.40 11.21
C LYS A 27 8.39 3.07 11.86
N ASN A 28 7.19 2.99 12.44
CA ASN A 28 6.70 1.76 13.06
C ASN A 28 6.57 0.62 12.03
N PHE A 29 6.05 0.90 10.83
CA PHE A 29 5.96 -0.11 9.78
C PHE A 29 7.35 -0.55 9.29
N LYS A 30 8.28 0.41 9.12
CA LYS A 30 9.69 0.13 8.78
C LYS A 30 10.35 -0.79 9.80
N ASP A 31 10.26 -0.43 11.08
CA ASP A 31 10.89 -1.17 12.18
C ASP A 31 10.28 -2.57 12.31
N ASN A 32 8.95 -2.69 12.23
CA ASN A 32 8.26 -3.98 12.33
C ASN A 32 8.54 -4.90 11.14
N CYS A 33 8.67 -4.39 9.92
CA CYS A 33 9.05 -5.24 8.80
C CYS A 33 10.53 -5.64 8.88
N GLY A 34 11.40 -4.70 9.31
CA GLY A 34 12.84 -4.91 9.46
C GLY A 34 13.23 -5.90 10.56
N SER A 35 12.34 -6.19 11.51
CA SER A 35 12.53 -7.24 12.52
C SER A 35 12.19 -8.65 12.00
N THR A 36 11.80 -8.79 10.73
CA THR A 36 11.44 -10.05 10.10
C THR A 36 12.36 -10.36 8.90
N THR A 37 12.14 -11.52 8.26
CA THR A 37 12.82 -11.86 7.00
C THR A 37 12.15 -11.28 5.75
N ALA A 38 11.00 -10.62 5.91
CA ALA A 38 10.28 -10.00 4.81
C ALA A 38 10.96 -8.71 4.32
N LYS A 39 10.56 -8.26 3.13
CA LYS A 39 11.07 -7.03 2.51
C LYS A 39 9.97 -5.99 2.38
N ILE A 40 10.32 -4.75 2.68
CA ILE A 40 9.45 -3.60 2.46
C ILE A 40 9.44 -3.25 0.98
N VAL A 41 8.24 -3.09 0.42
CA VAL A 41 7.98 -2.52 -0.90
C VAL A 41 7.14 -1.27 -0.69
N GLN A 42 7.69 -0.10 -1.00
CA GLN A 42 7.09 1.19 -0.67
C GLN A 42 6.29 1.76 -1.84
N SER A 43 5.31 2.60 -1.54
CA SER A 43 4.58 3.42 -2.53
C SER A 43 4.01 2.58 -3.69
N VAL A 44 3.46 1.41 -3.37
CA VAL A 44 2.94 0.45 -4.35
C VAL A 44 1.56 0.89 -4.80
N ARG A 45 1.37 1.04 -6.11
CA ARG A 45 0.06 1.25 -6.73
C ARG A 45 -0.58 -0.10 -7.05
N LEU A 46 -1.60 -0.49 -6.29
CA LEU A 46 -2.38 -1.69 -6.58
C LEU A 46 -3.39 -1.41 -7.70
N VAL A 47 -3.47 -2.31 -8.68
CA VAL A 47 -4.38 -2.17 -9.84
C VAL A 47 -5.39 -3.31 -9.94
N LYS A 48 -5.16 -4.41 -9.22
CA LYS A 48 -6.04 -5.57 -9.23
C LYS A 48 -6.07 -6.24 -7.87
N LEU A 49 -7.27 -6.63 -7.45
CA LEU A 49 -7.53 -7.59 -6.38
C LEU A 49 -8.29 -8.77 -6.99
N ALA A 50 -7.81 -9.98 -6.76
CA ALA A 50 -8.43 -11.21 -7.26
C ALA A 50 -8.75 -12.15 -6.09
N SER A 51 -9.92 -12.78 -6.16
CA SER A 51 -10.33 -13.85 -5.26
C SER A 51 -10.45 -15.13 -6.06
N ASP A 52 -9.75 -16.17 -5.64
CA ASP A 52 -9.76 -17.48 -6.28
C ASP A 52 -10.22 -18.55 -5.28
N THR A 53 -11.11 -19.43 -5.73
CA THR A 53 -11.71 -20.52 -4.95
C THR A 53 -11.28 -21.90 -5.43
N ASN A 54 -10.46 -21.97 -6.48
CA ASN A 54 -9.88 -23.21 -6.97
C ASN A 54 -9.01 -23.86 -5.89
N LYS A 55 -8.99 -25.19 -5.86
CA LYS A 55 -8.33 -25.97 -4.79
C LYS A 55 -6.86 -25.60 -4.59
N ASP A 56 -6.12 -25.40 -5.68
CA ASP A 56 -4.67 -25.24 -5.65
C ASP A 56 -4.20 -23.77 -5.60
N SER A 57 -5.12 -22.82 -5.85
CA SER A 57 -4.86 -21.38 -5.86
C SER A 57 -5.84 -20.62 -4.97
N LYS A 58 -6.43 -21.28 -3.97
CA LYS A 58 -7.44 -20.66 -3.11
C LYS A 58 -6.87 -19.48 -2.33
N GLY A 59 -7.47 -18.32 -2.49
CA GLY A 59 -7.24 -17.16 -1.61
C GLY A 59 -7.32 -15.82 -2.34
N ILE A 60 -6.69 -14.80 -1.75
CA ILE A 60 -6.76 -13.42 -2.22
C ILE A 60 -5.39 -12.98 -2.73
N TYR A 61 -5.38 -12.42 -3.93
CA TYR A 61 -4.17 -11.94 -4.61
C TYR A 61 -4.31 -10.46 -4.93
N ILE A 62 -3.19 -9.75 -4.81
CA ILE A 62 -3.07 -8.34 -5.20
C ILE A 62 -1.99 -8.20 -6.25
N THR A 63 -2.25 -7.44 -7.31
CA THR A 63 -1.28 -7.15 -8.37
C THR A 63 -1.05 -5.65 -8.43
N ASP A 64 0.22 -5.27 -8.45
CA ASP A 64 0.62 -3.88 -8.61
C ASP A 64 0.73 -3.46 -10.09
N SER A 65 0.88 -2.15 -10.32
CA SER A 65 0.98 -1.58 -11.68
C SER A 65 2.20 -2.06 -12.47
N THR A 66 3.17 -2.72 -11.85
CA THR A 66 4.32 -3.34 -12.54
C THR A 66 4.06 -4.79 -12.97
N GLY A 67 2.88 -5.33 -12.61
CA GLY A 67 2.50 -6.72 -12.87
C GLY A 67 2.94 -7.70 -11.80
N LYS A 68 3.57 -7.26 -10.71
CA LYS A 68 3.99 -8.16 -9.62
C LYS A 68 2.79 -8.50 -8.73
N THR A 69 2.49 -9.80 -8.67
CA THR A 69 1.41 -10.36 -7.85
C THR A 69 1.92 -10.83 -6.49
N ARG A 70 1.12 -10.65 -5.44
CA ARG A 70 1.37 -11.10 -4.07
C ARG A 70 0.12 -11.76 -3.50
N PHE A 71 0.31 -12.63 -2.51
CA PHE A 71 -0.77 -13.36 -1.85
C PHE A 71 -1.03 -12.77 -0.46
N ILE A 72 -2.30 -12.52 -0.13
CA ILE A 72 -2.70 -12.15 1.24
C ILE A 72 -3.09 -13.43 1.98
N PRO A 73 -2.24 -13.94 2.90
CA PRO A 73 -2.58 -15.11 3.68
C PRO A 73 -3.82 -14.84 4.53
N GLY A 74 -4.67 -15.86 4.66
CA GLY A 74 -5.74 -15.88 5.64
C GLY A 74 -5.28 -16.50 6.96
N GLY A 75 -6.03 -16.25 8.02
CA GLY A 75 -6.00 -17.05 9.24
C GLY A 75 -7.35 -17.72 9.45
N GLN A 76 -7.38 -18.97 9.91
CA GLN A 76 -8.64 -19.65 10.24
C GLN A 76 -9.23 -19.11 11.55
N TYR A 77 -8.37 -18.77 12.50
CA TYR A 77 -8.74 -18.43 13.86
C TYR A 77 -8.39 -16.97 14.21
N TYR A 78 -9.01 -16.48 15.27
CA TYR A 78 -8.68 -15.17 15.83
C TYR A 78 -7.28 -15.19 16.48
N PRO A 79 -6.47 -14.11 16.38
CA PRO A 79 -6.78 -12.81 15.77
C PRO A 79 -6.47 -12.70 14.27
N GLU A 80 -5.85 -13.71 13.67
CA GLU A 80 -5.33 -13.67 12.31
C GLU A 80 -6.42 -13.53 11.24
N ASN A 81 -7.59 -14.14 11.48
CA ASN A 81 -8.74 -14.00 10.58
C ASN A 81 -9.22 -12.54 10.46
N TYR A 82 -9.22 -11.80 11.58
CA TYR A 82 -9.60 -10.40 11.63
C TYR A 82 -8.57 -9.54 10.92
N LEU A 83 -7.28 -9.72 11.23
CA LEU A 83 -6.18 -8.97 10.62
C LEU A 83 -6.11 -9.19 9.10
N SER A 84 -6.20 -10.45 8.65
CA SER A 84 -6.21 -10.76 7.20
C SER A 84 -7.43 -10.17 6.49
N ASN A 85 -8.58 -10.05 7.17
CA ASN A 85 -9.75 -9.37 6.62
C ASN A 85 -9.53 -7.85 6.47
N GLU A 86 -8.91 -7.19 7.46
CA GLU A 86 -8.56 -5.77 7.36
C GLU A 86 -7.52 -5.51 6.26
N MET A 87 -6.54 -6.40 6.08
CA MET A 87 -5.57 -6.30 4.98
C MET A 87 -6.27 -6.35 3.61
N ARG A 88 -7.28 -7.20 3.44
CA ARG A 88 -8.08 -7.28 2.21
C ARG A 88 -8.88 -6.00 1.98
N LYS A 89 -9.46 -5.40 3.02
CA LYS A 89 -10.17 -4.11 2.93
C LYS A 89 -9.23 -2.98 2.53
N ILE A 90 -8.03 -2.91 3.11
CA ILE A 90 -7.00 -1.93 2.74
C ILE A 90 -6.62 -2.10 1.26
N ALA A 91 -6.37 -3.34 0.82
CA ALA A 91 -6.04 -3.61 -0.58
C ALA A 91 -7.18 -3.24 -1.54
N MET A 92 -8.43 -3.55 -1.19
CA MET A 92 -9.60 -3.19 -1.98
C MET A 92 -9.75 -1.66 -2.06
N ALA A 93 -9.63 -0.97 -0.93
CA ALA A 93 -9.67 0.48 -0.87
C ALA A 93 -8.59 1.10 -1.77
N ALA A 94 -7.34 0.64 -1.65
CA ALA A 94 -6.22 1.11 -2.46
C ALA A 94 -6.45 0.93 -3.98
N VAL A 95 -7.02 -0.20 -4.40
CA VAL A 95 -7.38 -0.43 -5.81
C VAL A 95 -8.46 0.54 -6.28
N LEU A 96 -9.50 0.77 -5.46
CA LEU A 96 -10.64 1.62 -5.82
C LEU A 96 -10.31 3.12 -5.78
N SER A 97 -9.52 3.57 -4.82
CA SER A 97 -9.20 4.98 -4.62
C SER A 97 -7.90 5.40 -5.28
N ASN A 98 -7.17 4.48 -5.91
CA ASN A 98 -5.85 4.72 -6.49
C ASN A 98 -4.79 5.20 -5.46
N VAL A 99 -5.07 5.02 -4.17
CA VAL A 99 -4.15 5.32 -3.06
C VAL A 99 -3.05 4.26 -3.02
N ARG A 100 -1.82 4.71 -2.72
CA ARG A 100 -0.66 3.81 -2.64
C ARG A 100 -0.59 3.10 -1.30
N VAL A 101 0.05 1.93 -1.29
CA VAL A 101 0.28 1.15 -0.08
C VAL A 101 1.77 0.85 0.11
N ASN A 102 2.17 0.69 1.37
CA ASN A 102 3.44 0.08 1.73
C ASN A 102 3.18 -1.38 2.11
N ILE A 103 3.99 -2.29 1.59
CA ILE A 103 3.81 -3.73 1.76
C ILE A 103 5.06 -4.32 2.40
N CYS A 104 4.88 -5.11 3.46
CA CYS A 104 5.91 -6.00 3.98
C CYS A 104 5.61 -7.41 3.46
N ALA A 105 6.46 -7.94 2.59
CA ALA A 105 6.22 -9.23 1.93
C ALA A 105 7.38 -10.20 2.08
N SER A 106 7.07 -11.44 2.43
CA SER A 106 8.04 -12.53 2.50
C SER A 106 8.29 -13.12 1.12
N GLU A 107 9.58 -13.26 0.78
CA GLU A 107 10.03 -13.86 -0.48
C GLU A 107 10.24 -15.37 -0.38
N ALA A 108 9.93 -15.97 0.78
CA ALA A 108 9.99 -17.42 0.99
C ALA A 108 8.88 -18.20 0.25
N TYR A 109 7.90 -17.49 -0.33
CA TYR A 109 6.74 -18.05 -1.00
C TYR A 109 6.59 -17.43 -2.38
N THR A 110 5.96 -18.15 -3.31
CA THR A 110 5.62 -17.65 -4.65
C THR A 110 4.13 -17.89 -4.92
N PRO A 111 3.32 -16.84 -5.12
CA PRO A 111 3.66 -15.41 -5.02
C PRO A 111 4.08 -15.01 -3.60
N ASN A 112 4.86 -13.92 -3.46
CA ASN A 112 5.31 -13.44 -2.14
C ASN A 112 4.11 -13.22 -1.20
N HIS A 113 4.21 -13.69 0.04
CA HIS A 113 3.15 -13.54 1.04
C HIS A 113 3.21 -12.16 1.67
N VAL A 114 2.09 -11.44 1.72
CA VAL A 114 1.95 -10.16 2.41
C VAL A 114 1.80 -10.43 3.91
N TRP A 115 2.74 -9.95 4.71
CA TRP A 115 2.68 -10.07 6.18
C TRP A 115 2.14 -8.80 6.85
N ALA A 116 2.34 -7.64 6.23
CA ALA A 116 1.72 -6.40 6.65
C ALA A 116 1.47 -5.48 5.47
N ILE A 117 0.45 -4.64 5.58
CA ILE A 117 0.10 -3.61 4.60
C ILE A 117 -0.28 -2.33 5.33
N GLU A 118 0.24 -1.20 4.85
CA GLU A 118 -0.07 0.13 5.36
C GLU A 118 -0.61 0.97 4.21
N LEU A 119 -1.77 1.61 4.43
CA LEU A 119 -2.31 2.59 3.49
C LEU A 119 -1.50 3.89 3.65
N ALA A 120 -0.86 4.36 2.57
CA ALA A 120 -0.18 5.64 2.59
C ALA A 120 -1.21 6.74 2.32
N ALA A 121 -1.56 7.54 3.32
CA ALA A 121 -2.38 8.73 3.10
C ALA A 121 -1.63 9.74 2.21
N GLU A 122 -2.38 10.43 1.34
CA GLU A 122 -1.87 11.52 0.49
C GLU A 122 -1.56 12.79 1.30
#